data_AF-A0A1V4UHT5-F1
#
_entry.id   AF-A0A1V4UHT5-F1
#
_cell.length_a   1.000
_cell.length_b   1.000
_cell.length_c   1.000
_cell.angle_alpha   90.00
_cell.angle_beta   90.00
_cell.angle_gamma   90.00
#
_symmetry.space_group_name_H-M   'P 1'
#
loop_
_entity.id
_entity.type
_entity.pdbx_description
1 polymer ?
#
loop_
_entity_poly.entity_id
_entity_poly.type
_entity_poly.pdbx_seq_one_letter_code
_entity_poly.pdbx_strand_id
1 'polypeptide(L)'
;MDIIETAKGFLMQPVQAFQKARRIELGDAIKYFIILLIINAILTVIVDLIMGSAILSAINQTMGQFGMGEIFLVETIGVVIGAIVLVIVSLIMVFIIGGWLHLFVYLLGGRKGYLETVKALIFGSTPYMLIGWIPLIGIILGGIWSLILSILGIRELHQISTGRAAGAVILAAIIIVIIIALIAAWFIISLVSIEPVMMT
;
A
#
# COMPACT_ATOMS: atom_id res chain seq x y z
N MET A 1 6.58 11.33 20.29
CA MET A 1 6.15 11.97 19.02
C MET A 1 4.63 12.06 19.03
N ASP A 2 4.06 13.24 18.78
CA ASP A 2 2.62 13.39 18.63
C ASP A 2 2.17 12.87 17.26
N ILE A 3 1.25 11.90 17.24
CA ILE A 3 0.82 11.21 16.00
C ILE A 3 0.02 12.15 15.09
N ILE A 4 -0.85 12.97 15.66
CA ILE A 4 -1.75 13.86 14.91
C ILE A 4 -0.95 15.01 14.31
N GLU A 5 -0.06 15.62 15.09
CA GLU A 5 0.83 16.69 14.60
C GLU A 5 1.74 16.16 13.49
N THR A 6 2.28 14.95 13.65
CA THR A 6 3.13 14.30 12.64
C THR A 6 2.36 14.04 11.35
N ALA A 7 1.17 13.45 11.44
CA ALA A 7 0.30 13.20 10.28
C ALA A 7 -0.07 14.50 9.56
N LYS A 8 -0.47 15.53 10.31
CA LYS A 8 -0.77 16.86 9.76
C LYS A 8 0.45 17.47 9.07
N GLY A 9 1.64 17.31 9.65
CA GLY A 9 2.89 17.74 9.06
C GLY A 9 3.14 17.12 7.69
N PHE A 10 2.96 15.80 7.54
CA PHE A 10 3.12 15.11 6.26
C PHE A 10 2.05 15.48 5.23
N LEU A 11 0.83 15.81 5.64
CA LEU A 11 -0.22 16.25 4.73
C LEU A 11 -0.03 17.70 4.26
N MET A 12 0.36 18.60 5.17
CA MET A 12 0.32 20.04 4.93
C MET A 12 1.70 20.65 4.59
N GLN A 13 2.76 20.12 5.18
CA GLN A 13 4.12 20.66 5.08
C GLN A 13 5.16 19.54 4.91
N PRO A 14 5.02 18.69 3.87
CA PRO A 14 5.75 17.43 3.78
C PRO A 14 7.27 17.58 3.77
N VAL A 15 7.79 18.61 3.11
CA VAL A 15 9.25 18.87 3.07
C VAL A 15 9.80 19.13 4.47
N GLN A 16 9.12 19.98 5.25
CA GLN A 16 9.54 20.29 6.61
C GLN A 16 9.37 19.08 7.54
N ALA A 17 8.29 18.32 7.36
CA ALA A 17 8.05 17.09 8.10
C ALA A 17 9.17 16.05 7.87
N PHE A 18 9.58 15.81 6.62
CA PHE A 18 10.69 14.91 6.33
C PHE A 18 12.04 15.42 6.84
N GLN A 19 12.28 16.73 6.81
CA GLN A 19 13.50 17.30 7.40
C GLN A 19 13.56 17.07 8.91
N LYS A 20 12.44 17.20 9.62
CA LYS A 20 12.32 16.84 11.05
C LYS A 20 12.50 15.32 11.24
N ALA A 21 11.96 14.50 10.34
CA ALA A 21 12.03 13.04 10.40
C ALA A 21 13.44 12.46 10.28
N ARG A 22 14.43 13.23 9.81
CA ARG A 22 15.85 12.84 9.85
C ARG A 22 16.33 12.52 11.27
N ARG A 23 15.78 13.20 12.28
CA ARG A 23 16.14 13.02 13.71
C ARG A 23 15.26 11.98 14.41
N ILE A 24 14.22 11.49 13.75
CA ILE A 24 13.33 10.49 14.32
C ILE A 24 13.99 9.12 14.18
N GLU A 25 14.07 8.41 15.29
CA GLU A 25 14.55 7.03 15.32
C GLU A 25 13.57 6.10 14.60
N LEU A 26 14.09 5.03 14.01
CA LEU A 26 13.26 4.06 13.30
C LEU A 26 12.16 3.47 14.20
N GLY A 27 12.46 3.19 15.48
CA GLY A 27 11.49 2.64 16.41
C GLY A 27 10.26 3.53 16.59
N ASP A 28 10.44 4.85 16.65
CA ASP A 28 9.33 5.79 16.76
C ASP A 28 8.56 5.96 15.44
N ALA A 29 9.25 5.88 14.31
CA ALA A 29 8.60 5.81 13.00
C ALA A 29 7.73 4.55 12.86
N ILE A 30 8.23 3.39 13.31
CA ILE A 30 7.47 2.12 13.31
C ILE A 30 6.25 2.21 14.24
N LYS A 31 6.37 2.77 15.45
CA LYS A 31 5.22 2.99 16.33
C LYS A 31 4.13 3.82 15.65
N TYR A 32 4.54 4.90 14.98
CA TYR A 32 3.63 5.75 14.21
C TYR A 32 2.95 4.98 13.06
N PHE A 33 3.73 4.21 12.31
CA PHE A 33 3.23 3.36 11.23
C PHE A 33 2.19 2.36 11.74
N ILE A 34 2.48 1.65 12.84
CA ILE A 34 1.57 0.67 13.45
C ILE A 34 0.25 1.32 13.86
N ILE A 35 0.29 2.49 14.51
CA ILE A 35 -0.91 3.20 14.95
C ILE A 35 -1.80 3.55 13.74
N LEU A 36 -1.22 4.17 12.70
CA LEU A 36 -1.96 4.52 11.50
C LEU A 36 -2.45 3.28 10.73
N LEU A 37 -1.65 2.22 10.69
CA LEU A 37 -2.00 0.96 10.04
C LEU A 37 -3.19 0.29 10.71
N ILE A 38 -3.24 0.26 12.04
CA ILE A 38 -4.37 -0.30 12.80
C ILE A 38 -5.64 0.54 12.54
N ILE A 39 -5.53 1.87 12.59
CA ILE A 39 -6.66 2.77 12.28
C ILE A 39 -7.16 2.52 10.86
N ASN A 40 -6.25 2.44 9.88
CA ASN A 40 -6.58 2.16 8.49
C ASN A 40 -7.27 0.80 8.33
N ALA A 41 -6.76 -0.25 8.98
CA ALA A 41 -7.34 -1.59 8.92
C ALA A 41 -8.77 -1.63 9.51
N ILE A 42 -8.99 -0.98 10.65
CA ILE A 42 -10.32 -0.89 11.27
C ILE A 42 -11.30 -0.18 10.33
N LEU A 43 -10.91 0.97 9.77
CA LEU A 43 -11.78 1.72 8.86
C LEU A 43 -12.08 0.94 7.58
N THR A 44 -11.08 0.22 7.05
CA THR A 44 -11.24 -0.64 5.87
C THR A 44 -12.23 -1.77 6.16
N VAL A 45 -12.10 -2.47 7.29
CA VAL A 45 -13.06 -3.52 7.70
C VAL A 45 -14.48 -2.98 7.83
N ILE A 46 -14.66 -1.80 8.43
CA ILE A 46 -15.98 -1.19 8.58
C ILE A 46 -16.60 -0.94 7.19
N VAL A 47 -15.82 -0.34 6.27
CA VAL A 47 -16.27 -0.08 4.91
C VAL A 47 -16.58 -1.38 4.16
N ASP A 48 -15.71 -2.38 4.24
CA ASP A 48 -15.88 -3.67 3.57
C ASP A 48 -17.13 -4.41 4.05
N LEU A 49 -17.44 -4.37 5.35
CA LEU A 49 -18.65 -4.97 5.89
C LEU A 49 -19.91 -4.25 5.39
N ILE A 50 -19.90 -2.91 5.40
CA ILE A 50 -21.03 -2.11 4.91
C ILE A 50 -21.24 -2.34 3.42
N MET A 51 -20.18 -2.21 2.61
CA MET A 51 -20.26 -2.36 1.17
C MET A 51 -20.54 -3.80 0.75
N GLY A 52 -19.89 -4.77 1.39
CA GLY A 52 -20.11 -6.19 1.12
C GLY A 52 -21.56 -6.59 1.34
N SER A 53 -22.19 -6.09 2.41
CA SER A 53 -23.62 -6.32 2.67
C SER A 53 -24.53 -5.67 1.62
N ALA A 54 -24.21 -4.45 1.18
CA ALA A 54 -24.98 -3.73 0.15
C ALA A 54 -24.85 -4.41 -1.23
N ILE A 55 -23.63 -4.85 -1.60
CA ILE A 55 -23.35 -5.56 -2.84
C ILE A 55 -24.07 -6.92 -2.84
N LEU A 56 -23.99 -7.68 -1.74
CA LEU A 56 -24.67 -8.96 -1.63
C LEU A 56 -26.19 -8.80 -1.75
N SER A 57 -26.76 -7.78 -1.11
CA SER A 57 -28.18 -7.46 -1.22
C SER A 57 -28.59 -7.18 -2.67
N ALA A 58 -27.81 -6.36 -3.39
CA ALA A 58 -28.05 -6.08 -4.80
C ALA A 58 -27.93 -7.32 -5.69
N ILE A 59 -26.95 -8.20 -5.41
CA ILE A 59 -26.78 -9.48 -6.11
C ILE A 59 -27.99 -10.37 -5.86
N ASN A 60 -28.41 -10.58 -4.61
CA ASN A 60 -29.55 -11.42 -4.26
C ASN A 60 -30.86 -10.88 -4.86
N GLN A 61 -31.06 -9.57 -4.87
CA GLN A 61 -32.22 -8.96 -5.54
C GLN A 61 -32.22 -9.28 -7.04
N THR A 62 -31.07 -9.14 -7.70
CA THR A 62 -30.92 -9.44 -9.12
C THR A 62 -31.14 -10.93 -9.39
N MET A 63 -30.51 -11.81 -8.61
CA MET A 63 -30.65 -13.26 -8.74
C MET A 63 -32.09 -13.73 -8.53
N GLY A 64 -32.79 -13.17 -7.53
CA GLY A 64 -34.20 -13.46 -7.28
C GLY A 64 -35.10 -13.09 -8.45
N GLN A 65 -34.80 -12.02 -9.19
CA GLN A 65 -35.53 -11.67 -10.42
C GLN A 65 -35.36 -12.71 -11.54
N PHE A 66 -34.23 -13.41 -11.57
CA PHE A 66 -33.96 -14.49 -12.53
C PHE A 66 -34.39 -15.87 -12.00
N GLY A 67 -35.09 -15.95 -10.87
CA GLY A 67 -35.51 -17.21 -10.25
C GLY A 67 -34.34 -18.07 -9.73
N MET A 68 -33.16 -17.46 -9.55
CA MET A 68 -32.01 -18.11 -8.93
C MET A 68 -32.11 -18.00 -7.40
N GLY A 69 -31.52 -18.98 -6.69
CA GLY A 69 -31.51 -18.99 -5.23
C GLY A 69 -30.67 -17.87 -4.62
N GLU A 70 -30.91 -17.58 -3.33
CA GLU A 70 -30.16 -16.57 -2.58
C GLU A 70 -28.77 -17.07 -2.14
N ILE A 71 -27.80 -16.17 -2.13
CA ILE A 71 -26.46 -16.39 -1.59
C ILE A 71 -26.37 -15.73 -0.21
N PHE A 72 -25.91 -16.48 0.78
CA PHE A 72 -25.62 -15.96 2.11
C PHE A 72 -24.11 -15.89 2.33
N LEU A 73 -23.61 -14.74 2.76
CA LEU A 73 -22.24 -14.60 3.25
C LEU A 73 -22.26 -14.63 4.77
N VAL A 74 -21.63 -15.65 5.36
CA VAL A 74 -21.29 -15.67 6.79
C VAL A 74 -19.79 -15.45 6.92
N GLU A 75 -19.36 -14.19 6.83
CA GLU A 75 -17.94 -13.85 6.64
C GLU A 75 -17.35 -12.89 7.67
N THR A 76 -18.07 -12.54 8.75
CA THR A 76 -17.55 -11.56 9.73
C THR A 76 -16.24 -12.01 10.38
N ILE A 77 -16.09 -13.31 10.66
CA ILE A 77 -14.83 -13.87 11.17
C ILE A 77 -13.73 -13.83 10.10
N GLY A 78 -14.05 -14.15 8.84
CA GLY A 78 -13.10 -14.15 7.72
C GLY A 78 -12.53 -12.76 7.45
N VAL A 79 -13.38 -11.73 7.46
CA VAL A 79 -12.97 -10.33 7.27
C VAL A 79 -12.03 -9.87 8.38
N VAL A 80 -12.34 -10.20 9.64
CA VAL A 80 -11.48 -9.83 10.78
C VAL A 80 -10.13 -10.54 10.71
N ILE A 81 -10.11 -11.84 10.40
CA ILE A 81 -8.87 -12.59 10.21
C ILE A 81 -8.06 -12.00 9.05
N GLY A 82 -8.71 -11.71 7.92
CA GLY A 82 -8.09 -11.08 6.76
C GLY A 82 -7.44 -9.75 7.11
N ALA A 83 -8.12 -8.91 7.89
CA ALA A 83 -7.57 -7.62 8.34
C ALA A 83 -6.33 -7.79 9.24
N ILE A 84 -6.34 -8.75 10.16
CA ILE A 84 -5.17 -9.04 11.00
C ILE A 84 -3.99 -9.50 10.14
N VAL A 85 -4.23 -10.39 9.18
CA VAL A 85 -3.21 -10.85 8.23
C VAL A 85 -2.67 -9.67 7.41
N LEU A 86 -3.53 -8.77 6.92
CA LEU A 86 -3.13 -7.58 6.17
C LEU A 86 -2.24 -6.64 6.99
N VAL A 87 -2.53 -6.45 8.27
CA VAL A 87 -1.67 -5.64 9.16
C VAL A 87 -0.29 -6.27 9.29
N ILE A 88 -0.21 -7.58 9.55
CA ILE A 88 1.06 -8.30 9.68
C ILE A 88 1.86 -8.25 8.37
N VAL A 89 1.20 -8.53 7.25
CA VAL A 89 1.81 -8.48 5.93
C VAL A 89 2.31 -7.07 5.63
N SER A 90 1.53 -6.03 5.91
CA SER A 90 1.93 -4.63 5.68
C SER A 90 3.18 -4.24 6.47
N LEU A 91 3.29 -4.71 7.73
CA LEU A 91 4.47 -4.49 8.56
C LEU A 91 5.72 -5.18 8.01
N ILE A 92 5.59 -6.35 7.41
CA ILE A 92 6.72 -7.04 6.78
C ILE A 92 7.06 -6.38 5.44
N MET A 93 6.04 -6.07 4.65
CA MET A 93 6.17 -5.53 3.30
C MET A 93 6.82 -4.15 3.28
N VAL A 94 6.64 -3.30 4.29
CA VAL A 94 7.32 -1.99 4.32
C VAL A 94 8.86 -2.14 4.33
N PHE A 95 9.39 -3.20 4.94
CA PHE A 95 10.82 -3.50 4.90
C PHE A 95 11.22 -4.13 3.57
N ILE A 96 10.45 -5.09 3.06
CA ILE A 96 10.76 -5.74 1.78
C ILE A 96 10.75 -4.71 0.63
N ILE A 97 9.70 -3.91 0.54
CA ILE A 97 9.57 -2.81 -0.44
C ILE A 97 10.65 -1.75 -0.17
N GLY A 98 10.97 -1.48 1.09
CA GLY A 98 12.09 -0.62 1.46
C GLY A 98 13.41 -1.10 0.87
N GLY A 99 13.68 -2.40 0.94
CA GLY A 99 14.92 -3.00 0.44
C GLY A 99 14.99 -2.93 -1.09
N TRP A 100 13.87 -3.27 -1.72
CA TRP A 100 13.70 -3.15 -3.16
C TRP A 100 13.92 -1.71 -3.64
N LEU A 101 13.25 -0.74 -3.04
CA LEU A 101 13.42 0.68 -3.35
C LEU A 101 14.86 1.15 -3.05
N HIS A 102 15.46 0.66 -1.97
CA HIS A 102 16.80 1.07 -1.57
C HIS A 102 17.85 0.70 -2.62
N LEU A 103 17.67 -0.38 -3.37
CA LEU A 103 18.53 -0.72 -4.50
C LEU A 103 18.59 0.45 -5.50
N PHE A 104 17.44 0.99 -5.92
CA PHE A 104 17.38 2.10 -6.88
C PHE A 104 17.82 3.42 -6.26
N VAL A 105 17.49 3.66 -5.00
CA VAL A 105 17.99 4.81 -4.25
C VAL A 105 19.51 4.79 -4.21
N TYR A 106 20.12 3.63 -3.97
CA TYR A 106 21.56 3.45 -4.00
C TYR A 106 22.14 3.62 -5.41
N LEU A 107 21.51 3.08 -6.44
CA LEU A 107 21.97 3.29 -7.83
C LEU A 107 21.96 4.78 -8.21
N LEU A 108 21.00 5.55 -7.69
CA LEU A 108 20.83 6.98 -8.01
C LEU A 108 21.45 7.92 -6.96
N GLY A 109 22.36 7.40 -6.12
CA GLY A 109 23.26 8.21 -5.29
C GLY A 109 22.81 8.45 -3.84
N GLY A 110 21.72 7.84 -3.37
CA GLY A 110 21.34 7.86 -1.95
C GLY A 110 22.26 6.99 -1.11
N ARG A 111 22.84 7.55 -0.04
CA ARG A 111 23.87 6.90 0.79
C ARG A 111 23.64 7.04 2.29
N LYS A 112 22.44 7.46 2.72
CA LYS A 112 22.14 7.67 4.15
C LYS A 112 21.70 6.39 4.88
N GLY A 113 21.72 5.26 4.19
CA GLY A 113 21.42 3.93 4.74
C GLY A 113 20.01 3.44 4.41
N TYR A 114 19.83 2.13 4.54
CA TYR A 114 18.58 1.44 4.24
C TYR A 114 17.41 1.93 5.11
N LEU A 115 17.65 2.18 6.41
CA LEU A 115 16.61 2.58 7.35
C LEU A 115 15.99 3.96 7.01
N GLU A 116 16.73 4.85 6.36
CA GLU A 116 16.20 6.12 5.86
C GLU A 116 15.21 5.90 4.69
N THR A 117 15.41 4.85 3.89
CA THR A 117 14.46 4.44 2.85
C THR A 117 13.18 3.88 3.46
N VAL A 118 13.30 3.06 4.50
CA VAL A 118 12.15 2.55 5.25
C VAL A 118 11.37 3.68 5.90
N LYS A 119 12.05 4.66 6.54
CA LYS A 119 11.39 5.87 7.05
C LYS A 119 10.68 6.66 5.96
N ALA A 120 11.28 6.79 4.77
CA ALA A 120 10.63 7.45 3.64
C ALA A 120 9.31 6.76 3.25
N LEU A 121 9.27 5.42 3.26
CA LEU A 121 8.05 4.66 3.00
C LEU A 121 7.02 4.77 4.13
N ILE A 122 7.45 4.62 5.39
CA ILE A 122 6.58 4.73 6.57
C ILE A 122 5.82 6.06 6.58
N PHE A 123 6.53 7.17 6.45
CA PHE A 123 5.93 8.49 6.44
C PHE A 123 5.29 8.83 5.09
N GLY A 124 5.80 8.25 4.01
CA GLY A 124 5.24 8.36 2.66
C GLY A 124 3.85 7.72 2.56
N SER A 125 3.58 6.65 3.31
CA SER A 125 2.28 5.97 3.33
C SER A 125 1.19 6.69 4.12
N THR A 126 1.51 7.74 4.87
CA THR A 126 0.55 8.48 5.72
C THR A 126 -0.75 8.86 4.98
N PRO A 127 -0.72 9.44 3.77
CA PRO A 127 -1.94 9.75 3.02
C PRO A 127 -2.82 8.54 2.78
N TYR A 128 -2.24 7.47 2.23
CA TYR A 128 -2.98 6.24 1.96
C TYR A 128 -3.55 5.63 3.24
N MET A 129 -2.83 5.67 4.36
CA MET A 129 -3.35 5.19 5.64
C MET A 129 -4.55 5.99 6.13
N LEU A 130 -4.55 7.31 5.92
CA LEU A 130 -5.60 8.20 6.43
C LEU A 130 -6.85 8.23 5.56
N ILE A 131 -6.71 8.09 4.24
CA ILE A 131 -7.84 8.24 3.30
C ILE A 131 -8.04 7.05 2.36
N GLY A 132 -7.11 6.10 2.29
CA GLY A 132 -7.13 4.98 1.34
C GLY A 132 -8.29 4.01 1.53
N TRP A 133 -8.89 3.97 2.72
CA TRP A 133 -10.08 3.17 3.04
C TRP A 133 -11.36 3.72 2.40
N ILE A 134 -11.34 4.95 1.86
CA ILE A 134 -12.49 5.55 1.16
C ILE A 134 -12.58 4.94 -0.24
N PRO A 135 -13.69 4.28 -0.62
CA PRO A 135 -13.86 3.66 -1.94
C PRO A 135 -13.67 4.67 -3.08
N LEU A 136 -13.01 4.24 -4.15
CA LEU A 136 -12.70 5.02 -5.36
C LEU A 136 -11.75 6.22 -5.13
N ILE A 137 -12.16 7.17 -4.29
CA ILE A 137 -11.47 8.45 -4.07
C ILE A 137 -10.21 8.23 -3.23
N GLY A 138 -10.30 7.42 -2.19
CA GLY A 138 -9.21 7.17 -1.25
C GLY A 138 -8.00 6.51 -1.90
N ILE A 139 -8.27 5.52 -2.75
CA ILE A 139 -7.23 4.78 -3.47
C ILE A 139 -6.45 5.71 -4.40
N ILE A 140 -7.16 6.55 -5.15
CA ILE A 140 -6.54 7.45 -6.13
C ILE A 140 -5.82 8.60 -5.41
N LEU A 141 -6.51 9.36 -4.57
CA LEU A 141 -5.93 10.53 -3.90
C LEU A 141 -4.86 10.13 -2.90
N GLY A 142 -5.14 9.12 -2.08
CA GLY A 142 -4.19 8.58 -1.10
C GLY A 142 -2.97 7.99 -1.78
N GLY A 143 -3.16 7.19 -2.84
CA GLY A 143 -2.07 6.57 -3.59
C GLY A 143 -1.16 7.59 -4.28
N ILE A 144 -1.74 8.54 -5.02
CA ILE A 144 -0.96 9.58 -5.71
C ILE A 144 -0.21 10.45 -4.70
N TRP A 145 -0.86 10.87 -3.61
CA TRP A 145 -0.19 11.69 -2.60
C TRP A 145 0.92 10.89 -1.89
N SER A 146 0.70 9.61 -1.59
CA SER A 146 1.74 8.74 -1.03
C SER A 146 2.93 8.53 -1.96
N LEU A 147 2.71 8.47 -3.28
CA LEU A 147 3.80 8.41 -4.25
C LEU A 147 4.64 9.70 -4.22
N ILE A 148 3.98 10.85 -4.18
CA ILE A 148 4.63 12.16 -4.06
C ILE A 148 5.44 12.23 -2.76
N LEU A 149 4.86 11.84 -1.62
CA LEU A 149 5.57 11.83 -0.34
C LEU A 149 6.73 10.83 -0.33
N SER A 150 6.62 9.69 -1.01
CA SER A 150 7.73 8.75 -1.13
C SER A 150 8.92 9.40 -1.85
N ILE A 151 8.67 10.14 -2.94
CA ILE A 151 9.71 10.90 -3.66
C ILE A 151 10.33 11.97 -2.75
N LEU A 152 9.50 12.77 -2.06
CA LEU A 152 9.97 13.80 -1.14
C LEU A 152 10.74 13.20 0.03
N GLY A 153 10.30 12.07 0.56
CA GLY A 153 10.95 11.34 1.64
C GLY A 153 12.32 10.85 1.25
N ILE A 154 12.45 10.23 0.08
CA ILE A 154 13.77 9.85 -0.45
C ILE A 154 14.66 11.08 -0.65
N ARG A 155 14.14 12.14 -1.29
CA ARG A 155 14.89 13.37 -1.53
C ARG A 155 15.45 13.95 -0.23
N GLU A 156 14.59 14.13 0.76
CA GLU A 156 14.95 14.79 2.01
C GLU A 156 15.78 13.87 2.93
N LEU A 157 15.43 12.60 3.07
CA LEU A 157 16.16 11.70 3.98
C LEU A 157 17.51 11.28 3.41
N HIS A 158 17.62 11.07 2.10
CA HIS A 158 18.90 10.74 1.45
C HIS A 158 19.71 11.96 0.98
N GLN A 159 19.12 13.16 1.02
CA GLN A 159 19.75 14.42 0.59
C GLN A 159 20.23 14.36 -0.87
N ILE A 160 19.42 13.78 -1.75
CA ILE A 160 19.65 13.73 -3.20
C ILE A 160 18.72 14.68 -3.94
N SER A 161 18.98 14.94 -5.23
CA SER A 161 18.11 15.81 -6.02
C SER A 161 16.73 15.20 -6.25
N THR A 162 15.71 16.03 -6.46
CA THR A 162 14.34 15.58 -6.76
C THR A 162 14.28 14.62 -7.94
N GLY A 163 15.04 14.89 -9.01
CA GLY A 163 15.08 14.01 -10.19
C GLY A 163 15.65 12.62 -9.89
N ARG A 164 16.68 12.53 -9.05
CA ARG A 164 17.24 11.23 -8.61
C ARG A 164 16.27 10.47 -7.71
N ALA A 165 15.63 11.17 -6.78
CA ALA A 165 14.61 10.57 -5.91
C ALA A 165 13.39 10.05 -6.71
N ALA A 166 12.89 10.87 -7.63
CA ALA A 166 11.79 10.50 -8.52
C ALA A 166 12.16 9.30 -9.40
N GLY A 167 13.36 9.34 -10.01
CA GLY A 167 13.88 8.21 -10.79
C GLY A 167 13.94 6.92 -9.98
N ALA A 168 14.39 6.97 -8.72
CA ALA A 168 14.46 5.78 -7.88
C ALA A 168 13.08 5.17 -7.61
N VAL A 169 12.12 6.00 -7.22
CA VAL A 169 10.75 5.56 -6.93
C VAL A 169 10.06 5.03 -8.19
N ILE A 170 10.16 5.76 -9.31
CA ILE A 170 9.50 5.39 -10.57
C ILE A 170 10.10 4.10 -11.15
N LEU A 171 11.43 3.97 -11.18
CA LEU A 171 12.09 2.74 -11.66
C LEU A 171 11.72 1.54 -10.79
N ALA A 172 11.74 1.70 -9.46
CA ALA A 172 11.35 0.64 -8.54
C ALA A 172 9.91 0.16 -8.79
N ALA A 173 8.98 1.10 -9.02
CA ALA A 173 7.57 0.79 -9.29
C ALA A 173 7.37 0.13 -10.66
N ILE A 174 7.96 0.69 -11.73
CA ILE A 174 7.83 0.17 -13.09
C ILE A 174 8.35 -1.27 -13.18
N ILE A 175 9.49 -1.57 -12.55
CA ILE A 175 10.06 -2.91 -12.61
C ILE A 175 9.18 -3.92 -11.87
N ILE A 176 8.57 -3.54 -10.74
CA ILE A 176 7.57 -4.40 -10.08
C ILE A 176 6.39 -4.69 -11.01
N VAL A 177 5.86 -3.65 -11.68
CA VAL A 177 4.74 -3.82 -12.62
C VAL A 177 5.11 -4.76 -13.76
N ILE A 178 6.31 -4.62 -14.33
CA ILE A 178 6.81 -5.52 -15.38
C ILE A 178 6.93 -6.96 -14.86
N ILE A 179 7.50 -7.18 -13.67
CA ILE A 179 7.62 -8.51 -13.08
C ILE A 179 6.25 -9.16 -12.90
N ILE A 180 5.28 -8.43 -12.36
CA ILE A 180 3.90 -8.92 -12.18
C ILE A 180 3.27 -9.27 -13.53
N ALA A 181 3.42 -8.42 -14.54
CA ALA A 181 2.89 -8.67 -15.89
C ALA A 181 3.50 -9.92 -16.53
N LEU A 182 4.82 -10.13 -16.36
CA LEU A 182 5.51 -11.32 -16.87
C LEU A 182 5.06 -12.60 -16.14
N ILE A 183 4.89 -12.55 -14.82
CA ILE A 183 4.37 -13.69 -14.04
C ILE A 183 2.95 -14.03 -14.48
N ALA A 184 2.09 -13.02 -14.64
CA ALA A 184 0.73 -13.21 -15.12
C ALA A 184 0.70 -13.81 -16.53
N ALA A 185 1.52 -13.30 -17.46
CA ALA A 185 1.62 -13.83 -18.81
C ALA A 185 2.11 -15.29 -18.80
N TRP A 186 3.12 -15.62 -18.01
CA TRP A 186 3.62 -16.99 -17.85
C TRP A 186 2.53 -17.92 -17.31
N PHE A 187 1.78 -17.49 -16.30
CA PHE A 187 0.68 -18.26 -15.73
C PHE A 187 -0.45 -18.49 -16.75
N ILE A 188 -0.80 -17.49 -17.57
CA ILE A 188 -1.81 -17.65 -18.63
C ILE A 188 -1.33 -18.66 -19.68
N ILE A 189 -0.07 -18.57 -20.12
CA ILE A 189 0.50 -19.50 -21.09
C ILE A 189 0.53 -20.93 -20.54
N SER A 190 0.87 -21.10 -19.25
CA SER A 190 0.93 -22.43 -18.63
C SER A 190 -0.46 -23.07 -18.51
N LEU A 191 -1.50 -22.30 -18.20
CA LEU A 191 -2.88 -22.80 -18.19
C LEU A 191 -3.34 -23.25 -19.58
N VAL A 192 -3.10 -22.43 -20.60
CA VAL A 192 -3.51 -22.72 -21.99
C VAL A 192 -2.74 -23.90 -22.58
N SER A 193 -1.50 -24.13 -22.16
CA SER A 193 -0.67 -25.24 -22.67
C SER A 193 -0.97 -26.60 -22.04
N ILE A 194 -1.76 -26.68 -20.95
CA ILE A 194 -2.19 -27.95 -20.33
C ILE A 194 -3.44 -28.52 -21.02
N GLU A 195 -4.34 -27.69 -21.56
CA GLU A 195 -5.57 -28.14 -22.25
C GLU A 195 -5.33 -29.04 -23.50
N PRO A 196 -4.32 -28.81 -24.37
CA PRO A 196 -4.12 -29.62 -25.57
C PRO A 196 -3.69 -31.07 -25.30
N VAL A 197 -3.07 -31.34 -24.15
CA VAL A 197 -2.49 -32.67 -23.83
C VAL A 197 -3.53 -33.63 -23.25
N MET A 198 -4.63 -33.12 -22.67
CA MET A 198 -5.67 -33.94 -22.05
C MET A 198 -6.77 -34.41 -23.03
N MET A 199 -6.70 -34.00 -24.30
CA MET A 199 -7.68 -34.35 -25.35
C MET A 199 -7.14 -35.34 -26.41
N THR A 200 -5.96 -35.93 -26.20
CA THR A 200 -5.40 -36.99 -27.05
C THR A 200 -5.27 -38.29 -26.29
#